data_AF-A0A061BR23-F1
#
_entry.id   AF-A0A061BR23-F1
#
_cell.length_a   1.000
_cell.length_b   1.000
_cell.length_c   1.000
_cell.angle_alpha   90.00
_cell.angle_beta   90.00
_cell.angle_gamma   90.00
#
_symmetry.space_group_name_H-M   'P 1'
#
loop_
_entity.id
_entity.type
_entity.pdbx_description
1 polymer ?
#
loop_
_entity_poly.entity_id
_entity_poly.type
_entity_poly.pdbx_seq_one_letter_code
_entity_poly.pdbx_strand_id
1 'polypeptide(L)'
;MSSSYAALQLEHPSLPAFQPFLSPSSLQPLSILFLAIAFVLTFYFSTLRSKSTLPVSELAVGGLASVFGGFGLVFAFCAIGANV
;
A
#
# COMPACT_ATOMS: atom_id res chain seq x y z
N MET A 1 -33.85 13.67 -20.56
CA MET A 1 -33.05 13.65 -19.31
C MET A 1 -33.97 13.26 -18.18
N SER A 2 -33.61 12.26 -17.36
CA SER A 2 -34.44 11.89 -16.21
C SER A 2 -34.38 12.98 -15.13
N SER A 3 -35.45 13.14 -14.35
CA SER A 3 -35.51 14.09 -13.24
C SER A 3 -34.40 13.83 -12.21
N SER A 4 -34.09 12.56 -11.95
CA SER A 4 -33.01 12.14 -11.06
C SER A 4 -31.63 12.59 -11.53
N TYR A 5 -31.35 12.55 -12.84
CA TYR A 5 -30.07 13.04 -13.38
C TYR A 5 -29.92 14.56 -13.18
N ALA A 6 -30.99 15.33 -13.44
CA ALA A 6 -30.97 16.78 -13.26
C ALA A 6 -30.73 17.19 -11.80
N ALA A 7 -31.28 16.44 -10.84
CA ALA A 7 -31.03 16.66 -9.41
C ALA A 7 -29.56 16.41 -9.04
N LEU A 8 -28.98 15.29 -9.46
CA LEU A 8 -27.58 14.96 -9.18
C LEU A 8 -26.59 15.94 -9.84
N GLN A 9 -26.89 16.41 -11.05
CA GLN A 9 -26.05 17.38 -11.75
C GLN A 9 -26.01 18.73 -11.02
N LEU A 10 -27.10 19.12 -10.35
CA LEU A 10 -27.17 20.33 -9.55
C LEU A 10 -26.40 20.17 -8.22
N GLU A 11 -26.44 18.98 -7.62
CA GLU A 11 -25.73 18.68 -6.37
C GLU A 11 -24.22 18.53 -6.55
N HIS A 12 -23.76 17.93 -7.66
CA HIS A 12 -22.34 17.67 -7.92
C HIS A 12 -21.37 18.85 -7.68
N PRO A 13 -21.61 20.09 -8.16
CA PRO A 13 -20.70 21.21 -7.91
C PRO A 13 -20.68 21.70 -6.45
N SER A 14 -21.66 21.31 -5.62
CA SER A 14 -21.68 21.67 -4.19
C SER A 14 -20.77 20.80 -3.33
N LEU A 15 -20.31 19.67 -3.87
CA LEU A 15 -19.46 18.72 -3.16
C LEU A 15 -17.99 19.11 -3.25
N PRO A 16 -17.19 18.84 -2.20
CA PRO A 16 -15.76 19.08 -2.24
C PRO A 16 -15.08 18.17 -3.28
N ALA A 17 -14.03 18.70 -3.92
CA ALA A 17 -13.20 17.90 -4.80
C ALA A 17 -12.52 16.76 -4.03
N PHE A 18 -12.38 15.60 -4.68
CA PHE A 18 -11.68 14.45 -4.13
C PHE A 18 -10.27 14.84 -3.67
N GLN A 19 -9.94 14.49 -2.43
CA GLN A 19 -8.61 14.64 -1.86
C GLN A 19 -8.03 13.25 -1.64
N PRO A 20 -6.94 12.87 -2.34
CA PRO A 20 -6.32 11.57 -2.14
C PRO A 20 -5.70 11.48 -0.75
N PHE A 21 -5.77 10.31 -0.12
CA PHE A 21 -5.14 10.06 1.19
C PHE A 21 -3.62 10.22 1.16
N LEU A 22 -3.01 9.96 -0.01
CA LEU A 22 -1.57 10.08 -0.24
C LEU A 22 -1.32 11.00 -1.45
N SER A 23 -0.37 11.91 -1.30
CA SER A 23 0.09 12.72 -2.43
C SER A 23 0.81 11.83 -3.45
N PRO A 24 0.60 12.02 -4.77
CA PRO A 24 1.33 11.28 -5.81
C PRO A 24 2.85 11.33 -5.66
N SER A 25 3.38 12.47 -5.18
CA SER A 25 4.83 12.65 -4.95
C SER A 25 5.39 11.76 -3.83
N SER A 26 4.54 11.23 -2.95
CA SER A 26 4.94 10.35 -1.85
C SER A 26 5.03 8.88 -2.23
N LEU A 27 4.47 8.47 -3.38
CA LEU A 27 4.37 7.07 -3.77
C LEU A 27 5.74 6.42 -4.00
N GLN A 28 6.64 7.10 -4.71
CA GLN A 28 7.98 6.60 -4.99
C GLN A 28 8.84 6.42 -3.73
N PRO A 29 8.96 7.39 -2.80
CA PRO A 29 9.72 7.18 -1.58
C PRO A 29 9.08 6.13 -0.66
N LEU A 30 7.74 6.05 -0.60
CA LEU A 30 7.04 5.03 0.19
C LEU A 30 7.27 3.62 -0.35
N SER A 31 7.25 3.44 -1.67
CA SER A 31 7.49 2.13 -2.29
C SER A 31 8.91 1.61 -1.97
N ILE A 32 9.92 2.47 -2.12
CA ILE A 32 11.31 2.13 -1.81
C ILE A 32 11.45 1.75 -0.34
N LEU A 33 10.89 2.56 0.57
CA LEU A 33 10.98 2.30 2.00
C LEU A 33 10.31 0.97 2.39
N PHE A 34 9.08 0.75 1.92
CA PHE A 34 8.31 -0.45 2.26
C PHE A 34 8.94 -1.71 1.67
N LEU A 35 9.40 -1.66 0.42
CA LEU A 35 10.08 -2.79 -0.22
C LEU A 35 11.44 -3.09 0.42
N ALA A 36 12.19 -2.06 0.85
CA ALA A 36 13.44 -2.26 1.59
C ALA A 36 13.19 -2.94 2.94
N ILE A 37 12.17 -2.51 3.69
CA ILE A 37 11.78 -3.15 4.95
C ILE A 37 11.34 -4.60 4.69
N ALA A 38 10.50 -4.83 3.68
CA ALA A 38 10.05 -6.17 3.31
C ALA A 38 11.22 -7.09 2.95
N PHE A 39 12.20 -6.59 2.19
CA PHE A 39 13.41 -7.31 1.83
C PHE A 39 14.22 -7.69 3.08
N VAL A 40 14.49 -6.73 3.97
CA VAL A 40 15.26 -6.98 5.20
C VAL A 40 14.55 -7.98 6.11
N LEU A 41 13.23 -7.84 6.32
CA LEU A 41 12.45 -8.77 7.14
C LEU A 41 12.40 -10.17 6.53
N THR A 42 12.22 -10.27 5.21
CA THR A 42 12.21 -11.54 4.50
C THR A 42 13.58 -12.21 4.60
N PHE A 43 14.67 -11.47 4.34
CA PHE A 43 16.04 -11.97 4.43
C PHE A 43 16.38 -12.43 5.85
N TYR A 44 15.97 -11.67 6.85
CA TYR A 44 16.17 -12.06 8.25
C TYR A 44 15.41 -13.35 8.59
N PHE A 45 14.15 -13.46 8.15
CA PHE A 45 13.33 -14.65 8.36
C PHE A 45 13.85 -15.89 7.59
N SER A 46 14.25 -15.74 6.32
CA SER A 46 14.62 -16.88 5.47
C SER A 46 16.08 -17.31 5.59
N THR A 47 16.98 -16.38 5.90
CA THR A 47 18.43 -16.57 5.70
C THR A 47 19.22 -16.44 7.00
N LEU A 48 18.90 -15.45 7.86
CA LEU A 48 19.71 -15.17 9.06
C LEU A 48 19.22 -15.90 10.31
N ARG A 49 17.93 -16.20 10.42
CA ARG A 49 17.36 -16.75 11.65
C ARG A 49 17.61 -18.25 11.78
N SER A 50 18.11 -18.67 12.95
CA SER A 50 18.27 -20.08 13.32
C SER A 50 16.90 -20.73 13.63
N LYS A 51 16.70 -21.96 13.14
CA LYS A 51 15.46 -22.76 13.31
C LYS A 51 15.07 -23.11 14.76
N SER A 52 15.84 -22.68 15.76
CA SER A 52 15.57 -22.94 17.18
C SER A 52 14.62 -21.93 17.84
N THR A 53 14.17 -20.91 17.10
CA THR A 53 13.36 -19.81 17.64
C THR A 53 11.86 -20.16 17.64
N LEU A 54 11.11 -19.71 18.66
CA LEU A 54 9.69 -20.01 18.82
C LEU A 54 8.87 -19.69 17.54
N PRO A 55 7.97 -20.60 17.09
CA PRO A 55 7.21 -20.45 15.84
C PRO A 55 6.33 -19.20 15.75
N VAL A 56 5.93 -18.63 16.90
CA VAL A 56 5.16 -17.37 16.94
C VAL A 56 5.98 -16.19 16.37
N SER A 57 7.28 -16.18 16.63
CA SER A 57 8.17 -15.11 16.15
C SER A 57 8.39 -15.19 14.63
N GLU A 58 8.29 -16.39 14.05
CA GLU A 58 8.38 -16.63 12.62
C GLU A 58 7.14 -16.12 11.90
N LEU A 59 5.97 -16.45 12.43
CA LEU A 59 4.70 -15.95 11.91
C LEU A 59 4.62 -14.42 11.96
N ALA A 60 5.08 -13.81 13.06
CA ALA A 60 5.09 -12.37 13.20
C ALA A 60 6.01 -11.69 12.17
N VAL A 61 7.25 -12.17 12.01
CA VAL A 61 8.20 -11.55 11.06
C VAL A 61 7.78 -11.79 9.62
N GLY A 62 7.35 -13.01 9.27
CA GLY A 62 6.82 -13.32 7.94
C GLY A 62 5.56 -12.52 7.63
N GLY A 63 4.67 -12.35 8.61
CA GLY A 63 3.47 -11.52 8.49
C GLY A 63 3.81 -10.05 8.24
N LEU A 64 4.73 -9.47 9.02
CA LEU A 64 5.19 -8.10 8.79
C LEU A 64 5.84 -7.94 7.41
N ALA A 65 6.71 -8.88 7.02
CA ALA A 65 7.34 -8.88 5.70
C ALA A 65 6.29 -8.89 4.57
N SER A 66 5.23 -9.70 4.73
CA SER A 66 4.13 -9.77 3.77
C SER A 66 3.35 -8.45 3.67
N VAL A 67 3.01 -7.82 4.80
CA VAL A 67 2.31 -6.52 4.81
C VAL A 67 3.16 -5.45 4.13
N PHE A 68 4.43 -5.30 4.53
CA PHE A 68 5.31 -4.30 3.92
C PHE A 68 5.56 -4.57 2.43
N GLY A 69 5.70 -5.84 2.04
CA GLY A 69 5.87 -6.22 0.63
C GLY A 69 4.65 -5.89 -0.21
N GLY A 70 3.45 -6.21 0.29
CA GLY A 70 2.18 -5.90 -0.39
C GLY A 70 1.98 -4.40 -0.61
N PHE A 71 2.06 -3.60 0.45
CA PHE A 71 1.93 -2.14 0.35
C PHE A 71 3.03 -1.52 -0.52
N GLY A 72 4.27 -1.99 -0.37
CA GLY A 72 5.40 -1.51 -1.17
C GLY A 72 5.19 -1.74 -2.67
N LEU A 73 4.65 -2.90 -3.06
CA LEU A 73 4.29 -3.18 -4.44
C LEU A 73 3.17 -2.27 -4.93
N VAL A 74 2.07 -2.12 -4.18
CA VAL A 74 0.97 -1.22 -4.55
C VAL A 74 1.48 0.20 -4.80
N PHE A 75 2.31 0.74 -3.90
CA PHE A 75 2.92 2.06 -4.10
C PHE A 75 3.82 2.12 -5.33
N ALA A 76 4.60 1.08 -5.63
CA ALA A 76 5.45 1.03 -6.82
C ALA A 76 4.63 1.05 -8.12
N PHE A 77 3.56 0.25 -8.19
CA PHE A 77 2.66 0.20 -9.35
C PHE A 77 1.93 1.53 -9.56
N CYS A 78 1.45 2.16 -8.48
CA CYS A 78 0.84 3.49 -8.56
C CYS A 78 1.88 4.56 -8.98
N ALA A 79 3.13 4.46 -8.52
CA ALA A 79 4.18 5.42 -8.88
C ALA A 79 4.54 5.40 -10.38
N ILE A 80 4.47 4.23 -11.03
CA ILE A 80 4.71 4.11 -12.49
C ILE A 80 3.46 4.35 -13.34
N GLY A 81 2.32 4.67 -12.72
CA GLY A 81 1.07 4.98 -13.41
C GLY A 81 0.28 3.77 -13.89
N ALA A 82 0.61 2.55 -13.44
CA ALA A 82 -0.19 1.36 -13.74
C ALA A 82 -1.58 1.44 -13.10
N ASN A 83 -1.70 2.17 -11.97
CA ASN A 83 -2.91 2.52 -11.21
C ASN A 83 -3.87 1.32 -10.98
N VAL A 84 -3.91 0.83 -9.74
CA VAL A 84 -4.86 -0.21 -9.33
C VAL A 84 -6.23 0.35 -8.99
#